data_AF-A0A6N8TLM1-F1
#
_entry.id   AF-A0A6N8TLM1-F1
#
_cell.length_a   1.000
_cell.length_b   1.000
_cell.length_c   1.000
_cell.angle_alpha   90.00
_cell.angle_beta   90.00
_cell.angle_gamma   90.00
#
_symmetry.space_group_name_H-M   'P 1'
#
loop_
_entity.id
_entity.type
_entity.pdbx_description
1 polymer ?
#
loop_
_entity_poly.entity_id
_entity_poly.type
_entity_poly.pdbx_seq_one_letter_code
_entity_poly.pdbx_strand_id
1 'polypeptide(L)'
;MPQSPVPVFEAADAIAADAPVIVILKADGQALGPRAAALDAAAGGILSRACSAPAEAGDCIDLVPPQGVAARRLVVLSLGKAEAITALSLAKAGGNLAAHLEDKGEDEATIVLD
;
A
#
# COMPACT_ATOMS: atom_id res chain seq x y z
N MET A 1 21.15 -19.68 -4.14
CA MET A 1 19.82 -19.04 -4.25
C MET A 1 19.82 -18.25 -5.55
N PRO A 2 18.84 -18.43 -6.47
CA PRO A 2 18.68 -17.48 -7.55
C PRO A 2 18.51 -16.08 -6.94
N GLN A 3 19.18 -15.07 -7.48
CA GLN A 3 18.96 -13.71 -7.04
C GLN A 3 17.52 -13.33 -7.39
N SER A 4 16.78 -12.75 -6.45
CA SER A 4 15.51 -12.11 -6.79
C SER A 4 15.77 -11.10 -7.92
N PRO A 5 14.93 -11.06 -8.97
CA PRO A 5 15.11 -10.11 -10.05
C PRO A 5 15.18 -8.68 -9.50
N VAL A 6 15.99 -7.84 -10.13
CA VAL A 6 16.13 -6.44 -9.74
C VAL A 6 14.74 -5.79 -9.82
N PRO A 7 14.23 -5.16 -8.75
CA PRO A 7 12.95 -4.49 -8.81
C PRO A 7 13.00 -3.37 -9.85
N VAL A 8 12.06 -3.41 -10.79
CA VAL A 8 11.87 -2.37 -11.80
C VAL A 8 10.74 -1.48 -11.33
N PHE A 9 11.01 -0.19 -11.16
CA PHE A 9 10.01 0.80 -10.80
C PHE A 9 9.57 1.55 -12.06
N GLU A 10 8.29 1.46 -12.38
CA GLU A 10 7.66 2.27 -13.42
C GLU A 10 6.77 3.33 -12.76
N ALA A 11 6.97 4.59 -13.13
CA ALA A 11 6.15 5.69 -12.64
C ALA A 11 4.96 5.90 -13.58
N ALA A 12 3.77 6.00 -13.00
CA ALA A 12 2.54 6.29 -13.73
C ALA A 12 1.74 7.40 -13.03
N ASP A 13 1.01 8.19 -13.82
CA ASP A 13 0.19 9.29 -13.31
C ASP A 13 -1.12 8.81 -12.66
N ALA A 14 -1.58 7.60 -13.01
CA ALA A 14 -2.83 7.02 -12.53
C ALA A 14 -2.64 5.58 -12.05
N ILE A 15 -3.55 5.13 -11.19
CA ILE A 15 -3.65 3.71 -10.81
C ILE A 15 -4.18 2.96 -12.02
N ALA A 16 -3.42 1.99 -12.53
CA ALA A 16 -3.85 1.16 -13.64
C ALA A 16 -5.13 0.38 -13.27
N ALA A 17 -6.08 0.32 -14.20
CA ALA A 17 -7.39 -0.28 -13.95
C ALA A 17 -7.32 -1.79 -13.66
N ASP A 18 -6.26 -2.45 -14.13
CA ASP A 18 -5.97 -3.87 -13.99
C ASP A 18 -4.85 -4.17 -12.98
N ALA A 19 -4.41 -3.17 -12.21
CA ALA A 19 -3.38 -3.35 -11.18
C ALA A 19 -3.84 -4.43 -10.17
N PRO A 20 -3.12 -5.57 -10.05
CA PRO A 20 -3.55 -6.69 -9.23
C PRO A 20 -3.42 -6.40 -7.74
N VAL A 21 -2.37 -5.69 -7.34
CA VAL A 21 -2.11 -5.30 -5.95
C VAL A 21 -1.91 -3.79 -5.90
N ILE A 22 -2.65 -3.13 -5.03
CA ILE A 22 -2.53 -1.69 -4.81
C ILE A 22 -2.12 -1.45 -3.36
N VAL A 23 -1.03 -0.72 -3.17
CA VAL A 23 -0.47 -0.35 -1.88
C VAL A 23 -0.67 1.14 -1.65
N ILE A 24 -1.30 1.49 -0.53
CA ILE A 24 -1.52 2.87 -0.08
C ILE A 24 -0.56 3.17 1.07
N LEU A 25 0.21 4.25 0.95
CA LEU A 25 1.05 4.73 2.05
C LEU A 25 0.25 5.64 2.97
N LYS A 26 0.37 5.43 4.28
CA LYS A 26 -0.43 6.19 5.25
C LYS A 26 0.38 6.59 6.48
N ALA A 27 0.58 7.90 6.67
CA ALA A 27 1.04 8.43 7.96
C ALA A 27 -0.15 8.70 8.91
N ASP A 28 0.09 8.68 10.21
CA ASP A 28 -0.94 8.91 11.23
C ASP A 28 -1.59 10.29 11.06
N GLY A 29 -2.91 10.36 11.23
CA GLY A 29 -3.67 11.62 11.11
C GLY A 29 -3.77 12.20 9.70
N GLN A 30 -3.04 11.67 8.71
CA GLN A 30 -3.17 12.07 7.30
C GLN A 30 -4.52 11.59 6.73
N ALA A 31 -5.14 12.36 5.84
CA ALA A 31 -6.26 11.86 5.04
C ALA A 31 -5.75 11.01 3.86
N LEU A 32 -6.62 10.22 3.24
CA LEU A 32 -6.29 9.58 1.96
C LEU A 32 -6.10 10.67 0.89
N GLY A 33 -5.06 10.52 0.09
CA GLY A 33 -4.83 11.37 -1.08
C GLY A 33 -5.90 11.20 -2.17
N PRO A 34 -5.92 12.04 -3.21
CA PRO A 34 -7.01 12.06 -4.19
C PRO A 34 -7.18 10.73 -4.94
N ARG A 35 -6.08 10.05 -5.32
CA ARG A 35 -6.16 8.77 -6.03
C ARG A 35 -6.57 7.64 -5.08
N ALA A 36 -6.00 7.63 -3.87
CA ALA A 36 -6.40 6.68 -2.83
C ALA A 36 -7.87 6.85 -2.39
N ALA A 37 -8.38 8.08 -2.31
CA ALA A 37 -9.76 8.37 -1.96
C ALA A 37 -10.75 7.97 -3.06
N ALA A 38 -10.40 8.17 -4.33
CA ALA A 38 -11.21 7.70 -5.46
C ALA A 38 -11.30 6.16 -5.47
N LEU A 39 -10.19 5.48 -5.20
CA LEU A 39 -10.17 4.03 -5.04
C LEU A 39 -11.01 3.58 -3.83
N ASP A 40 -10.90 4.27 -2.69
CA ASP A 40 -11.67 3.94 -1.49
C ASP A 40 -13.19 4.10 -1.72
N ALA A 41 -13.61 5.13 -2.45
CA ALA A 41 -15.00 5.32 -2.84
C ALA A 41 -15.51 4.16 -3.71
N ALA A 42 -14.72 3.71 -4.68
CA ALA A 42 -15.03 2.52 -5.49
C ALA A 42 -15.01 1.21 -4.68
N ALA A 43 -14.15 1.14 -3.65
CA ALA A 43 -14.00 0.01 -2.75
C ALA A 43 -14.92 0.06 -1.52
N GLY A 44 -15.93 0.93 -1.51
CA GLY A 44 -16.93 0.99 -0.44
C GLY A 44 -16.37 1.40 0.92
N GLY A 45 -15.35 2.25 0.96
CA GLY A 45 -14.79 2.84 2.18
C GLY A 45 -13.88 1.91 2.98
N ILE A 46 -13.40 0.81 2.40
CA ILE A 46 -12.60 -0.19 3.12
C ILE A 46 -11.22 0.34 3.56
N LEU A 47 -10.59 1.20 2.76
CA LEU A 47 -9.29 1.81 3.07
C LEU A 47 -9.46 2.81 4.21
N SER A 48 -10.51 3.64 4.17
CA SER A 48 -10.81 4.58 5.27
C SER A 48 -11.07 3.85 6.60
N ARG A 49 -11.78 2.72 6.55
CA ARG A 49 -11.99 1.87 7.74
C ARG A 49 -10.68 1.27 8.25
N ALA A 50 -9.84 0.74 7.35
CA ALA A 50 -8.54 0.19 7.72
C ALA A 50 -7.61 1.24 8.36
N CYS A 51 -7.59 2.46 7.82
CA CYS A 51 -6.81 3.57 8.36
C CYS A 51 -7.29 4.06 9.74
N SER A 52 -8.49 3.67 10.17
CA SER A 52 -9.03 4.03 11.49
C SER A 52 -8.59 3.06 12.59
N ALA A 53 -8.05 1.89 12.22
CA ALA A 53 -7.50 0.93 13.17
C ALA A 53 -6.09 1.37 13.59
N PRO A 54 -5.70 1.18 14.87
CA PRO A 54 -4.33 1.43 15.30
C PRO A 54 -3.38 0.43 14.62
N ALA A 55 -2.26 0.94 14.10
CA ALA A 55 -1.20 0.15 13.47
C ALA A 55 0.16 0.77 13.79
N GLU A 56 1.20 -0.06 13.84
CA GLU A 56 2.57 0.39 14.06
C GLU A 56 3.24 0.81 12.74
N ALA A 57 4.31 1.60 12.84
CA ALA A 57 5.09 1.98 11.68
C ALA A 57 5.75 0.75 11.04
N GLY A 58 5.45 0.50 9.77
CA GLY A 58 5.90 -0.67 9.01
C GLY A 58 4.86 -1.80 8.96
N ASP A 59 3.70 -1.66 9.60
CA ASP A 59 2.62 -2.64 9.49
C ASP A 59 1.93 -2.59 8.12
N CYS A 60 1.68 -3.77 7.55
CA CYS A 60 0.93 -3.96 6.32
C CYS A 60 -0.47 -4.47 6.65
N ILE A 61 -1.49 -3.63 6.48
CA ILE A 61 -2.88 -4.04 6.61
C ILE A 61 -3.36 -4.57 5.26
N ASP A 62 -3.47 -5.89 5.16
CA ASP A 62 -3.92 -6.60 3.95
C ASP A 62 -5.45 -6.69 3.93
N LEU A 63 -6.06 -6.22 2.85
CA LEU A 63 -7.50 -6.14 2.69
C LEU A 63 -7.93 -6.87 1.42
N VAL A 64 -8.97 -7.67 1.57
CA VAL A 64 -9.67 -8.29 0.44
C VAL A 64 -10.65 -7.26 -0.13
N PRO A 65 -10.45 -6.80 -1.37
CA PRO A 65 -11.35 -5.83 -1.99
C PRO A 65 -12.76 -6.41 -2.20
N PRO A 66 -13.81 -5.59 -2.11
CA PRO A 66 -15.18 -6.02 -2.41
C PRO A 66 -15.37 -6.29 -3.91
N GLN A 67 -16.49 -6.93 -4.26
CA GLN A 67 -16.86 -7.12 -5.66
C GLN A 67 -16.96 -5.78 -6.40
N GLY A 68 -16.39 -5.72 -7.61
CA GLY A 68 -16.38 -4.53 -8.46
C GLY A 68 -15.08 -3.75 -8.46
N VAL A 69 -14.13 -4.07 -7.58
CA VAL A 69 -12.75 -3.58 -7.64
C VAL A 69 -11.90 -4.62 -8.38
N ALA A 70 -11.12 -4.17 -9.37
CA ALA A 70 -10.33 -5.06 -10.22
C ALA A 70 -9.10 -5.65 -9.52
N ALA A 71 -8.50 -4.89 -8.59
CA ALA A 71 -7.41 -5.38 -7.77
C ALA A 71 -7.83 -6.62 -6.99
N ARG A 72 -6.93 -7.60 -6.86
CA ARG A 72 -7.12 -8.78 -6.00
C ARG A 72 -6.76 -8.49 -4.55
N ARG A 73 -5.93 -7.48 -4.29
CA ARG A 73 -5.48 -7.09 -2.96
C ARG A 73 -5.31 -5.59 -2.84
N LEU A 74 -5.76 -5.05 -1.72
CA LEU A 74 -5.44 -3.70 -1.27
C LEU A 74 -4.58 -3.80 0.00
N VAL A 75 -3.46 -3.08 0.05
CA VAL A 75 -2.60 -3.04 1.22
C VAL A 75 -2.48 -1.61 1.71
N VAL A 76 -2.62 -1.38 3.02
CA VAL A 76 -2.25 -0.10 3.64
C VAL A 76 -0.93 -0.29 4.38
N LEU A 77 0.11 0.42 3.96
CA LEU A 77 1.38 0.47 4.68
C LEU A 77 1.35 1.66 5.65
N SER A 78 1.37 1.34 6.94
CA SER A 78 1.39 2.34 8.00
C SER A 78 2.80 2.90 8.15
N LEU A 79 2.95 4.22 8.04
CA LEU A 79 4.24 4.91 8.20
C LEU A 79 4.44 5.48 9.60
N GLY A 80 3.39 5.44 10.44
CA GLY A 80 3.36 6.07 11.75
C GLY A 80 3.27 7.59 11.68
N LYS A 81 3.65 8.26 12.77
CA LYS A 81 3.59 9.72 12.90
C LYS A 81 4.49 10.42 11.89
N ALA A 82 3.93 11.39 11.17
CA ALA A 82 4.64 12.13 10.12
C ALA A 82 5.93 12.79 10.61
N GLU A 83 5.91 13.38 11.81
CA GLU A 83 7.07 14.03 12.43
C GLU A 83 8.19 13.06 12.85
N ALA A 84 7.90 11.77 12.96
CA ALA A 84 8.86 10.73 13.32
C ALA A 84 9.44 9.99 12.09
N ILE A 85 8.99 10.33 10.88
CA ILE A 85 9.45 9.69 9.65
C ILE A 85 10.91 10.08 9.38
N THR A 86 11.74 9.08 9.16
CA THR A 86 13.14 9.20 8.78
C THR A 86 13.43 8.34 7.56
N ALA A 87 14.56 8.58 6.88
CA ALA A 87 15.00 7.71 5.79
C ALA A 87 15.13 6.24 6.25
N LEU A 88 15.59 6.00 7.48
CA LEU A 88 15.72 4.67 8.05
C LEU A 88 14.36 4.02 8.34
N SER A 89 13.38 4.77 8.85
CA SER A 89 12.05 4.21 9.08
C SER A 89 11.33 3.86 7.78
N LEU A 90 11.50 4.68 6.73
CA LEU A 90 10.98 4.37 5.39
C LEU A 90 11.64 3.15 4.77
N ALA A 91 12.97 3.01 4.90
CA ALA A 91 13.68 1.82 4.43
C ALA A 91 13.18 0.55 5.14
N LYS A 92 12.93 0.61 6.45
CA LYS A 92 12.35 -0.50 7.22
C LYS A 92 10.93 -0.81 6.77
N ALA A 93 10.08 0.20 6.62
CA ALA A 93 8.70 0.01 6.16
C ALA A 93 8.64 -0.60 4.75
N GLY A 94 9.50 -0.15 3.84
CA GLY A 94 9.63 -0.73 2.50
C GLY A 94 10.14 -2.18 2.52
N GLY A 95 11.10 -2.50 3.41
CA GLY A 95 11.55 -3.88 3.62
C GLY A 95 10.45 -4.80 4.15
N ASN A 96 9.67 -4.32 5.12
CA ASN A 96 8.51 -5.05 5.64
C ASN A 96 7.45 -5.27 4.56
N LEU A 97 7.17 -4.25 3.73
CA LEU A 97 6.26 -4.37 2.61
C LEU A 97 6.72 -5.41 1.60
N ALA A 98 8.00 -5.39 1.22
CA ALA A 98 8.58 -6.37 0.30
C ALA A 98 8.44 -7.80 0.85
N ALA A 99 8.80 -8.02 2.12
CA ALA A 99 8.64 -9.31 2.78
C ALA A 99 7.16 -9.75 2.82
N HIS A 100 6.23 -8.83 3.13
CA HIS A 100 4.80 -9.13 3.13
C HIS A 100 4.31 -9.54 1.75
N LEU A 101 4.71 -8.85 0.68
CA LEU A 101 4.33 -9.18 -0.70
C LEU A 101 4.89 -10.55 -1.13
N GLU A 102 6.16 -10.82 -0.81
CA GLU A 102 6.78 -12.14 -1.06
C GLU A 102 6.05 -13.27 -0.34
N ASP A 103 5.69 -13.08 0.94
CA ASP A 103 4.93 -14.06 1.73
C ASP A 103 3.53 -14.33 1.15
N LYS A 104 2.96 -13.37 0.42
CA LYS A 104 1.68 -13.54 -0.29
C LYS A 104 1.85 -14.06 -1.71
N GLY A 105 3.06 -14.27 -2.19
CA GLY A 105 3.35 -14.72 -3.55
C GLY A 105 3.06 -13.66 -4.61
N GLU A 106 3.15 -12.38 -4.27
CA GLU A 106 2.97 -11.27 -5.20
C GLU A 106 4.31 -10.89 -5.82
N ASP A 107 4.33 -10.80 -7.15
CA ASP A 107 5.49 -10.43 -7.97
C ASP A 107 5.45 -8.98 -8.44
N GLU A 108 4.29 -8.33 -8.36
CA GLU A 108 4.08 -6.94 -8.77
C GLU A 108 3.12 -6.23 -7.81
N ALA A 109 3.38 -4.94 -7.54
CA ALA A 109 2.47 -4.09 -6.79
C ALA A 109 2.56 -2.63 -7.26
N THR A 110 1.40 -1.96 -7.34
CA THR A 110 1.32 -0.52 -7.58
C THR A 110 1.33 0.22 -6.25
N ILE A 111 2.33 1.10 -6.05
CA ILE A 111 2.41 1.95 -4.85
C ILE A 111 1.81 3.32 -5.20
N VAL A 112 0.80 3.74 -4.43
CA VAL A 112 0.15 5.03 -4.60
C VAL A 112 0.85 6.07 -3.72
N LEU A 113 1.50 7.03 -4.38
CA LEU A 113 2.19 8.16 -3.77
C LEU A 113 1.38 9.44 -3.99
N ASP A 114 0.54 9.82 -3.02
CA ASP A 114 -0.29 11.03 -3.08
C ASP A 114 0.14 12.11 -2.09
#